data_AF-A0A8B8NIC8-F1
#
_entry.id   AF-A0A8B8NIC8-F1
#
_cell.length_a   1.000
_cell.length_b   1.000
_cell.length_c   1.000
_cell.angle_alpha   90.00
_cell.angle_beta   90.00
_cell.angle_gamma   90.00
#
_symmetry.space_group_name_H-M   'P 1'
#
loop_
_entity.id
_entity.type
_entity.pdbx_description
1 polymer ?
#
loop_
_entity_poly.entity_id
_entity_poly.type
_entity_poly.pdbx_seq_one_letter_code
_entity_poly.pdbx_strand_id
1 'polypeptide(L)'
;MKTGHSGDRPRSSCVAHSVSTYLKQKLQSINSHCRKLDKEPAPSGPGQGSKPGSSAATEVAAPCGHATVLEGPCPDCGKVLGNRLRGRDFGYLVEGLRLSEAEVAGYRESRNLADTKKLCLVLDLDNTLVDSILVSHFAPEDQCSLDAGYTASNGTLFVLQELPLVTKLRPFVREFLRQAGDMFEMYVYTMGNREYASTVVHLLDPEGAYFGSRVISREFSTSSTYKSLDLVLAPESAVLILDDTEEVWPDHRKNLIPVSSYRYFDSEISPDDGVDWRMYAQKKIDEDEDGGVLSSILSVLKDVHREFFDPEHGAKGWDKRDVRKVLAGARSRVLKGCVLSFSKIVGSGSESDRLRAAAEELGAKCKAGLGSSVTHVVALGVEEESSRWAKREGKKLVSPDWLWAAYYHWQRKPEDEFSLSSES
;
A
#
# COMPACT_ATOMS: atom_id res chain seq x y z
N MET A 1 -44.60 -12.87 34.57
CA MET A 1 -45.00 -14.12 33.88
C MET A 1 -44.99 -13.82 32.39
N LYS A 2 -43.91 -14.14 31.65
CA LYS A 2 -43.80 -15.28 30.70
C LYS A 2 -44.98 -15.30 29.71
N THR A 3 -44.84 -15.16 28.39
CA THR A 3 -43.95 -15.77 27.39
C THR A 3 -44.04 -14.91 26.10
N GLY A 4 -43.10 -14.77 25.16
CA GLY A 4 -42.05 -15.65 24.67
C GLY A 4 -42.44 -16.14 23.27
N HIS A 5 -42.00 -15.47 22.19
CA HIS A 5 -41.89 -16.04 20.84
C HIS A 5 -40.65 -15.44 20.14
N SER A 6 -39.59 -16.24 20.15
CA SER A 6 -38.32 -16.08 19.47
C SER A 6 -38.48 -16.34 17.97
N GLY A 7 -38.30 -15.30 17.16
CA GLY A 7 -38.06 -15.46 15.72
C GLY A 7 -36.56 -15.63 15.49
N ASP A 8 -36.14 -16.87 15.24
CA ASP A 8 -34.81 -17.22 14.75
C ASP A 8 -34.51 -16.45 13.46
N ARG A 9 -33.58 -15.49 13.53
CA ARG A 9 -32.87 -15.01 12.34
C ARG A 9 -31.65 -15.91 12.13
N PRO A 10 -31.44 -16.47 10.93
CA PRO A 10 -30.24 -17.24 10.68
C PRO A 10 -29.03 -16.31 10.82
N ARG A 11 -28.10 -16.68 11.70
CA ARG A 11 -26.76 -16.11 11.75
C ARG A 11 -26.13 -16.34 10.37
N SER A 12 -26.06 -15.28 9.56
CA SER A 12 -25.34 -15.27 8.31
C SER A 12 -23.85 -15.45 8.59
N SER A 13 -23.37 -16.69 8.45
CA SER A 13 -21.96 -17.03 8.41
C SER A 13 -21.37 -16.66 7.06
N CYS A 14 -20.95 -15.41 6.89
CA CYS A 14 -20.11 -14.93 5.80
C CYS A 14 -19.38 -13.73 6.42
N VAL A 15 -18.07 -13.72 6.61
CA VAL A 15 -17.08 -13.46 5.55
C VAL A 15 -15.76 -14.17 5.91
N ALA A 16 -15.36 -15.13 5.08
CA ALA A 16 -14.00 -15.66 5.06
C ALA A 16 -13.63 -16.01 3.63
N HIS A 17 -13.53 -15.03 2.74
CA HIS A 17 -13.13 -15.24 1.34
C HIS A 17 -12.18 -14.16 0.85
N SER A 18 -10.87 -14.37 1.05
CA SER A 18 -9.88 -14.15 -0.02
C SER A 18 -8.55 -14.81 0.34
N VAL A 19 -8.55 -16.13 0.17
CA VAL A 19 -7.39 -17.01 0.20
C VAL A 19 -7.73 -18.00 -0.89
N SER A 20 -6.85 -18.24 -1.88
CA SER A 20 -7.11 -19.19 -2.98
C SER A 20 -7.74 -20.46 -2.41
N THR A 21 -8.80 -21.01 -3.03
CA THR A 21 -9.48 -22.22 -2.54
C THR A 21 -8.47 -23.34 -2.26
N TYR A 22 -7.39 -23.38 -3.05
CA TYR A 22 -6.24 -24.26 -2.83
C TYR A 22 -5.46 -23.93 -1.55
N LEU A 23 -5.11 -22.67 -1.27
CA LEU A 23 -4.48 -22.27 0.00
C LEU A 23 -5.41 -22.53 1.19
N LYS A 24 -6.74 -22.32 1.06
CA LYS A 24 -7.70 -22.70 2.11
C LYS A 24 -7.71 -24.20 2.38
N GLN A 25 -7.79 -25.03 1.33
CA GLN A 25 -7.75 -26.48 1.45
C GLN A 25 -6.43 -26.95 2.06
N LYS A 26 -5.31 -26.34 1.66
CA LYS A 26 -3.99 -26.65 2.20
C LYS A 26 -3.86 -26.21 3.66
N LEU A 27 -4.29 -24.99 4.01
CA LEU A 27 -4.35 -24.51 5.40
C LEU A 27 -5.29 -25.35 6.27
N GLN A 28 -6.42 -25.81 5.74
CA GLN A 28 -7.31 -26.74 6.42
C GLN A 28 -6.66 -28.11 6.63
N SER A 29 -5.94 -28.63 5.64
CA SER A 29 -5.16 -29.87 5.74
C SER A 29 -4.08 -29.75 6.82
N ILE A 30 -3.33 -28.66 6.81
CA ILE A 30 -2.29 -28.33 7.80
C ILE A 30 -2.89 -28.24 9.22
N ASN A 31 -3.94 -27.44 9.40
CA ASN A 31 -4.63 -27.30 10.69
C ASN A 31 -5.19 -28.65 11.19
N SER A 32 -5.64 -29.52 10.29
CA SER A 32 -6.12 -30.85 10.64
C SER A 32 -5.00 -31.80 11.07
N HIS A 33 -3.79 -31.63 10.53
CA HIS A 33 -2.60 -32.42 10.87
C HIS A 33 -2.00 -31.97 12.22
N CYS A 34 -1.89 -30.67 12.48
CA CYS A 34 -1.47 -30.13 13.79
C CYS A 34 -2.36 -30.63 14.93
N ARG A 35 -3.69 -30.59 14.74
CA ARG A 35 -4.66 -31.13 15.71
C ARG A 35 -4.54 -32.64 15.96
N LYS A 36 -3.93 -33.40 15.04
CA LYS A 36 -3.65 -34.83 15.24
C LYS A 36 -2.37 -35.03 16.04
N LEU A 37 -1.33 -34.23 15.79
CA LEU A 37 -0.08 -34.26 16.57
C LEU A 37 -0.31 -33.86 18.04
N ASP A 38 -1.17 -32.89 18.32
CA ASP A 38 -1.54 -32.51 19.70
C ASP A 38 -2.37 -33.58 20.44
N LYS A 39 -2.91 -34.58 19.72
CA LYS A 39 -3.73 -35.66 20.26
C LYS A 39 -2.98 -36.98 20.41
N GLU A 40 -1.76 -37.10 19.90
CA GLU A 40 -0.93 -38.27 20.17
C GLU A 40 -0.30 -38.11 21.55
N PRO A 41 -0.60 -38.99 22.53
CA PRO A 41 0.08 -38.96 23.81
C PRO A 41 1.56 -39.26 23.58
N ALA A 42 2.44 -38.49 24.23
CA ALA A 42 3.88 -38.72 24.20
C ALA A 42 4.19 -40.21 24.45
N PRO A 43 5.07 -40.85 23.65
CA PRO A 43 5.38 -42.26 23.83
C PRO A 43 5.97 -42.46 25.23
N SER A 44 5.31 -43.31 26.02
CA SER A 44 5.79 -43.76 27.32
C SER A 44 7.02 -44.64 27.11
N GLY A 45 8.19 -44.10 27.42
CA GLY A 45 9.45 -44.85 27.34
C GLY A 45 9.57 -45.90 28.45
N PRO A 46 10.12 -47.10 28.18
CA PRO A 46 10.49 -48.04 29.22
C PRO A 46 11.84 -47.64 29.84
N GLY A 47 11.99 -47.95 31.14
CA GLY A 47 13.11 -47.52 31.96
C GLY A 47 14.44 -48.27 31.77
N GLN A 48 15.48 -47.56 32.22
CA GLN A 48 16.80 -47.97 32.75
C GLN A 48 17.78 -48.79 31.89
N GLY A 49 19.01 -48.27 31.76
CA GLY A 49 20.22 -49.03 31.44
C GLY A 49 21.40 -48.17 30.98
N SER A 50 22.36 -47.93 31.87
CA SER A 50 23.56 -47.11 31.67
C SER A 50 24.57 -47.65 30.63
N LYS A 51 25.21 -46.75 29.87
CA LYS A 51 26.69 -46.71 29.63
C LYS A 51 27.10 -45.45 28.84
N PRO A 52 28.31 -44.87 29.09
CA PRO A 52 28.80 -43.68 28.39
C PRO A 52 29.68 -44.07 27.20
N GLY A 53 29.58 -43.31 26.10
CA GLY A 53 30.56 -43.38 25.01
C GLY A 53 29.92 -43.41 23.63
N SER A 54 29.84 -42.24 23.01
CA SER A 54 29.99 -41.99 21.57
C SER A 54 29.38 -40.62 21.28
N SER A 55 30.24 -39.64 20.99
CA SER A 55 29.85 -38.39 20.35
C SER A 55 29.30 -38.73 18.96
N ALA A 56 28.01 -39.06 18.88
CA ALA A 56 27.28 -39.03 17.62
C ALA A 56 27.09 -37.56 17.27
N ALA A 57 27.89 -37.07 16.32
CA ALA A 57 27.56 -35.85 15.61
C ALA A 57 26.13 -36.02 15.09
N THR A 58 25.20 -35.21 15.57
CA THR A 58 23.83 -35.16 15.04
C THR A 58 23.98 -34.74 13.58
N GLU A 59 23.92 -35.69 12.65
CA GLU A 59 23.83 -35.39 11.23
C GLU A 59 22.57 -34.54 11.05
N VAL A 60 22.78 -33.25 10.77
CA VAL A 60 21.70 -32.34 10.42
C VAL A 60 21.14 -32.84 9.10
N ALA A 61 20.03 -33.58 9.16
CA ALA A 61 19.37 -34.13 8.00
C ALA A 61 19.12 -33.03 6.96
N ALA A 62 19.47 -33.30 5.71
CA ALA A 62 19.26 -32.35 4.62
C ALA A 62 17.78 -31.93 4.56
N PRO A 63 17.49 -30.61 4.48
CA PRO A 63 16.12 -30.13 4.54
C PRO A 63 15.31 -30.61 3.32
N CYS A 64 14.03 -30.96 3.52
CA CYS A 64 13.14 -31.34 2.43
C CYS A 64 12.71 -30.12 1.61
N GLY A 65 12.42 -30.32 0.32
CA GLY A 65 11.94 -29.26 -0.59
C GLY A 65 10.43 -29.01 -0.54
N HIS A 66 9.75 -29.50 0.49
CA HIS A 66 8.29 -29.42 0.57
C HIS A 66 7.79 -28.04 0.94
N ALA A 67 6.55 -27.86 0.53
CA ALA A 67 5.69 -26.71 0.56
C ALA A 67 5.56 -25.95 1.87
N THR A 68 5.46 -26.71 2.95
CA THR A 68 4.97 -26.22 4.22
C THR A 68 5.95 -26.64 5.27
N VAL A 69 6.56 -25.65 5.90
CA VAL A 69 7.31 -25.84 7.11
C VAL A 69 6.66 -24.98 8.17
N LEU A 70 5.76 -25.58 8.94
CA LEU A 70 5.46 -25.07 10.27
C LEU A 70 6.66 -25.39 11.16
N GLU A 71 6.90 -24.60 12.20
CA GLU A 71 7.90 -24.93 13.22
C GLU A 71 7.69 -26.40 13.68
N GLY A 72 8.61 -27.30 13.33
CA GLY A 72 8.46 -28.74 13.56
C GLY A 72 8.67 -29.64 12.32
N PRO A 73 8.22 -30.91 12.35
CA PRO A 73 8.35 -31.84 11.22
C PRO A 73 7.48 -31.40 10.03
N CYS A 74 8.03 -31.51 8.83
CA CYS A 74 7.29 -31.26 7.60
C CYS A 74 6.02 -32.13 7.53
N PRO A 75 4.81 -31.57 7.34
CA PRO A 75 3.56 -32.33 7.31
C PRO A 75 3.47 -33.27 6.10
N ASP A 76 4.22 -33.00 5.02
CA ASP A 76 4.20 -33.82 3.82
C ASP A 76 5.12 -35.06 3.92
N CYS A 77 6.22 -34.98 4.68
CA CYS A 77 7.20 -36.08 4.74
C CYS A 77 7.74 -36.43 6.13
N GLY A 78 7.25 -35.79 7.18
CA GLY A 78 7.62 -36.03 8.58
C GLY A 78 9.06 -35.63 8.97
N LYS A 79 9.85 -35.06 8.06
CA LYS A 79 11.25 -34.68 8.36
C LYS A 79 11.29 -33.44 9.23
N VAL A 80 11.95 -33.53 10.39
CA VAL A 80 12.26 -32.39 11.25
C VAL A 80 13.31 -31.54 10.56
N LEU A 81 12.92 -30.35 10.13
CA LEU A 81 13.85 -29.37 9.58
C LEU A 81 14.44 -28.64 10.77
N GLY A 82 15.75 -28.80 11.01
CA GLY A 82 16.46 -28.02 12.03
C GLY A 82 16.36 -26.50 11.75
N ASN A 83 17.09 -25.68 12.50
CA ASN A 83 17.02 -24.20 12.50
C ASN A 83 17.26 -23.48 11.15
N ARG A 84 17.36 -24.18 10.02
CA ARG A 84 17.41 -23.64 8.65
C ARG A 84 16.11 -23.96 7.93
N LEU A 85 15.04 -23.27 8.32
CA LEU A 85 13.76 -23.34 7.60
C LEU A 85 13.96 -22.78 6.18
N ARG A 86 13.69 -23.59 5.15
CA ARG A 86 13.70 -23.12 3.74
C ARG A 86 12.38 -22.41 3.44
N GLY A 87 12.44 -21.38 2.58
CA GLY A 87 11.26 -20.65 2.10
C GLY A 87 11.05 -19.29 2.76
N ARG A 88 10.22 -18.46 2.10
CA ARG A 88 9.84 -17.14 2.60
C ARG A 88 8.79 -17.26 3.69
N ASP A 89 8.81 -16.30 4.60
CA ASP A 89 7.91 -16.25 5.75
C ASP A 89 6.56 -15.64 5.36
N PHE A 90 5.52 -16.45 5.40
CA PHE A 90 4.13 -16.03 5.21
C PHE A 90 3.34 -16.14 6.53
N GLY A 91 4.05 -16.02 7.66
CA GLY A 91 3.49 -16.06 9.01
C GLY A 91 2.35 -15.08 9.25
N TYR A 92 2.30 -13.99 8.46
CA TYR A 92 1.21 -13.02 8.47
C TYR A 92 -0.14 -13.64 8.04
N LEU A 93 -0.14 -14.64 7.15
CA LEU A 93 -1.35 -15.35 6.73
C LEU A 93 -1.76 -16.39 7.75
N VAL A 94 -0.80 -17.20 8.20
CA VAL A 94 -0.92 -18.26 9.20
C VAL A 94 0.41 -18.38 9.91
N GLU A 95 0.39 -18.32 11.24
CA GLU A 95 1.60 -18.37 12.06
C GLU A 95 2.47 -19.59 11.72
N GLY A 96 3.78 -19.33 11.55
CA GLY A 96 4.76 -20.35 11.16
C GLY A 96 4.70 -20.79 9.70
N LEU A 97 3.80 -20.26 8.86
CA LEU A 97 3.73 -20.64 7.44
C LEU A 97 4.97 -20.17 6.69
N ARG A 98 5.69 -21.10 6.06
CA ARG A 98 6.76 -20.80 5.10
C ARG A 98 6.50 -21.47 3.78
N LEU A 99 6.72 -20.75 2.68
CA LEU A 99 6.49 -21.21 1.32
C LEU A 99 7.78 -21.17 0.49
N SER A 100 8.01 -22.18 -0.34
CA SER A 100 9.09 -22.18 -1.33
C SER A 100 8.79 -21.24 -2.51
N GLU A 101 9.79 -20.87 -3.29
CA GLU A 101 9.57 -20.03 -4.48
C GLU A 101 8.63 -20.69 -5.51
N ALA A 102 8.75 -22.01 -5.70
CA ALA A 102 7.89 -22.77 -6.59
C ALA A 102 6.43 -22.78 -6.11
N GLU A 103 6.21 -22.79 -4.80
CA GLU A 103 4.87 -22.69 -4.22
C GLU A 103 4.24 -21.32 -4.45
N VAL A 104 5.02 -20.27 -4.18
CA VAL A 104 4.59 -18.89 -4.41
C VAL A 104 4.24 -18.68 -5.88
N ALA A 105 5.06 -19.19 -6.80
CA ALA A 105 4.78 -19.17 -8.23
C ALA A 105 3.47 -19.91 -8.56
N GLY A 106 3.28 -21.13 -8.05
CA GLY A 106 2.05 -21.90 -8.26
C GLY A 106 0.80 -21.18 -7.72
N TYR A 107 0.89 -20.50 -6.57
CA TYR A 107 -0.22 -19.69 -6.06
C TYR A 107 -0.56 -18.53 -7.00
N ARG A 108 0.45 -17.81 -7.49
CA ARG A 108 0.27 -16.68 -8.41
C ARG A 108 -0.37 -17.12 -9.74
N GLU A 109 0.04 -18.27 -10.26
CA GLU A 109 -0.50 -18.86 -11.49
C GLU A 109 -1.94 -19.39 -11.31
N SER A 110 -2.27 -19.92 -10.12
CA SER A 110 -3.61 -20.43 -9.82
C SER A 110 -4.68 -19.35 -9.69
N ARG A 111 -4.31 -18.06 -9.70
CA ARG A 111 -5.23 -16.96 -9.48
C ARG A 111 -6.13 -16.77 -10.71
N ASN A 112 -7.39 -17.21 -10.58
CA ASN A 112 -8.37 -17.04 -11.65
C ASN A 112 -8.97 -15.62 -11.63
N LEU A 113 -8.34 -14.70 -12.36
CA LEU A 113 -8.82 -13.33 -12.54
C LEU A 113 -10.17 -13.25 -13.29
N ALA A 114 -10.50 -14.27 -14.10
CA ALA A 114 -11.74 -14.28 -14.88
C ALA A 114 -12.98 -14.43 -13.98
N ASP A 115 -12.87 -15.29 -12.96
CA ASP A 115 -13.98 -15.61 -12.06
C ASP A 115 -14.18 -14.51 -11.01
N THR A 116 -13.09 -14.02 -10.42
CA THR A 116 -13.19 -13.03 -9.35
C THR A 116 -13.41 -11.62 -9.88
N LYS A 117 -12.89 -11.33 -11.09
CA LYS A 117 -12.74 -9.97 -11.62
C LYS A 117 -12.11 -9.01 -10.60
N LYS A 118 -11.20 -9.51 -9.76
CA LYS A 118 -10.46 -8.70 -8.80
C LYS A 118 -8.98 -8.68 -9.10
N LEU A 119 -8.41 -7.48 -9.10
CA LEU A 119 -6.96 -7.26 -9.08
C LEU A 119 -6.43 -7.35 -7.64
N CYS A 120 -5.15 -7.12 -7.42
CA CYS A 120 -4.54 -6.98 -6.10
C CYS A 120 -4.14 -5.53 -5.86
N LEU A 121 -4.41 -4.99 -4.66
CA LEU A 121 -3.97 -3.66 -4.26
C LEU A 121 -3.19 -3.77 -2.95
N VAL A 122 -1.93 -3.34 -2.97
CA VAL A 122 -1.07 -3.25 -1.79
C VAL A 122 -1.12 -1.81 -1.29
N LEU A 123 -1.43 -1.65 -0.01
CA LEU A 123 -1.63 -0.37 0.65
C LEU A 123 -0.58 -0.19 1.75
N ASP A 124 0.17 0.90 1.68
CA ASP A 124 0.92 1.38 2.84
C ASP A 124 0.00 2.04 3.89
N LEU A 125 0.48 2.26 5.11
CA LEU A 125 -0.28 2.88 6.20
C LEU A 125 0.16 4.33 6.44
N ASP A 126 1.37 4.49 6.97
CA ASP A 126 1.91 5.75 7.47
C ASP A 126 2.08 6.76 6.34
N ASN A 127 1.58 7.98 6.52
CA ASN A 127 1.54 9.04 5.49
C ASN A 127 0.80 8.65 4.20
N THR A 128 0.22 7.46 4.11
CA THR A 128 -0.54 7.01 2.94
C THR A 128 -2.03 7.03 3.25
N LEU A 129 -2.45 6.29 4.27
CA LEU A 129 -3.84 6.14 4.71
C LEU A 129 -4.11 6.78 6.09
N VAL A 130 -3.07 6.91 6.91
CA VAL A 130 -3.13 7.52 8.24
C VAL A 130 -1.90 8.36 8.49
N ASP A 131 -2.00 9.25 9.46
CA ASP A 131 -0.85 9.92 10.08
C ASP A 131 -0.89 9.63 11.58
N SER A 132 0.26 9.45 12.22
CA SER A 132 0.36 9.05 13.62
C SER A 132 1.52 9.75 14.31
N ILE A 133 1.27 10.33 15.49
CA ILE A 133 2.30 10.89 16.37
C ILE A 133 2.21 10.31 17.77
N LEU A 134 3.27 10.44 18.56
CA LEU A 134 3.23 10.11 19.98
C LEU A 134 2.25 11.04 20.72
N VAL A 135 1.50 10.50 21.67
CA VAL A 135 0.59 11.29 22.54
C VAL A 135 1.33 12.41 23.26
N SER A 136 2.60 12.20 23.62
CA SER A 136 3.44 13.23 24.25
C SER A 136 3.75 14.42 23.34
N HIS A 137 3.63 14.27 22.02
CA HIS A 137 3.84 15.34 21.04
C HIS A 137 2.51 15.98 20.61
N PHE A 138 1.38 15.46 21.08
CA PHE A 138 0.07 16.05 20.79
C PHE A 138 -0.17 17.23 21.74
N ALA A 139 -0.40 18.42 21.20
CA ALA A 139 -0.47 19.66 21.96
C ALA A 139 -1.50 19.57 23.10
N PRO A 140 -1.17 20.00 24.34
CA PRO A 140 -2.09 19.93 25.49
C PRO A 140 -3.42 20.67 25.28
N GLU A 141 -3.40 21.70 24.44
CA GLU A 141 -4.57 22.50 24.08
C GLU A 141 -5.58 21.71 23.22
N ASP A 142 -5.08 20.81 22.36
CA ASP A 142 -5.89 19.93 21.52
C ASP A 142 -6.33 18.65 22.27
N GLN A 143 -5.63 18.28 23.36
CA GLN A 143 -6.00 17.16 24.24
C GLN A 143 -7.35 17.36 24.95
N CYS A 144 -7.75 18.61 25.25
CA CYS A 144 -9.05 18.90 25.87
C CYS A 144 -10.26 18.51 25.01
N SER A 145 -10.07 18.31 23.71
CA SER A 145 -11.15 17.93 22.81
C SER A 145 -11.43 16.43 22.81
N LEU A 146 -10.52 15.59 23.32
CA LEU A 146 -10.62 14.13 23.25
C LEU A 146 -11.32 13.58 24.50
N ASP A 147 -12.56 13.12 24.35
CA ASP A 147 -13.24 12.41 25.44
C ASP A 147 -12.50 11.12 25.80
N ALA A 148 -12.51 10.77 27.09
CA ALA A 148 -11.84 9.58 27.68
C ALA A 148 -12.37 8.21 27.17
N GLY A 149 -13.12 8.19 26.07
CA GLY A 149 -13.49 7.01 25.32
C GLY A 149 -13.48 7.34 23.83
N TYR A 150 -12.56 6.71 23.08
CA TYR A 150 -12.55 6.60 21.61
C TYR A 150 -13.44 7.57 20.84
N THR A 151 -13.21 8.88 20.88
CA THR A 151 -13.57 9.84 19.81
C THR A 151 -13.36 11.28 20.25
N ALA A 152 -12.76 12.10 19.38
CA ALA A 152 -13.29 13.42 19.11
C ALA A 152 -12.88 14.00 17.75
N SER A 153 -13.78 14.83 17.21
CA SER A 153 -13.86 15.43 15.87
C SER A 153 -14.09 14.42 14.73
N ASN A 154 -15.36 14.30 14.30
CA ASN A 154 -15.84 13.60 13.09
C ASN A 154 -15.49 12.11 12.91
N GLY A 155 -14.93 11.42 13.90
CA GLY A 155 -14.63 9.98 13.81
C GLY A 155 -13.39 9.64 12.96
N THR A 156 -12.49 10.61 12.75
CA THR A 156 -11.23 10.41 12.01
C THR A 156 -9.98 10.54 12.88
N LEU A 157 -10.07 11.09 14.09
CA LEU A 157 -8.94 11.22 15.03
C LEU A 157 -9.12 10.27 16.23
N PHE A 158 -8.09 9.47 16.52
CA PHE A 158 -8.11 8.39 17.50
C PHE A 158 -6.90 8.43 18.43
N VAL A 159 -7.13 8.29 19.73
CA VAL A 159 -6.06 8.00 20.68
C VAL A 159 -5.98 6.48 20.85
N LEU A 160 -4.84 5.92 20.54
CA LEU A 160 -4.52 4.53 20.81
C LEU A 160 -4.02 4.49 22.27
N GLN A 161 -4.70 3.74 23.13
CA GLN A 161 -4.30 3.67 24.56
C GLN A 161 -3.21 2.63 24.80
N GLU A 162 -3.24 1.53 24.04
CA GLU A 162 -2.27 0.44 24.13
C GLU A 162 -0.93 0.77 23.46
N LEU A 163 -0.99 1.62 22.42
CA LEU A 163 0.15 2.23 21.77
C LEU A 163 0.04 3.73 22.04
N PRO A 164 0.98 4.42 22.70
CA PRO A 164 0.84 5.83 23.09
C PRO A 164 0.92 6.78 21.88
N LEU A 165 -0.02 6.63 20.96
CA LEU A 165 -0.13 7.28 19.66
C LEU A 165 -1.48 7.97 19.51
N VAL A 166 -1.47 9.14 18.89
CA VAL A 166 -2.65 9.77 18.31
C VAL A 166 -2.58 9.53 16.82
N THR A 167 -3.64 8.97 16.25
CA THR A 167 -3.72 8.59 14.84
C THR A 167 -4.87 9.30 14.16
N LYS A 168 -4.58 9.98 13.06
CA LYS A 168 -5.54 10.62 12.17
C LYS A 168 -5.71 9.76 10.93
N LEU A 169 -6.96 9.43 10.61
CA LEU A 169 -7.32 8.82 9.34
C LEU A 169 -7.33 9.87 8.23
N ARG A 170 -6.69 9.55 7.09
CA ARG A 170 -6.77 10.40 5.89
C ARG A 170 -8.23 10.54 5.44
N PRO A 171 -8.68 11.75 5.09
CA PRO A 171 -10.03 11.96 4.57
C PRO A 171 -10.39 10.96 3.46
N PHE A 172 -11.66 10.56 3.41
CA PHE A 172 -12.19 9.58 2.46
C PHE A 172 -11.70 8.12 2.60
N VAL A 173 -10.77 7.80 3.51
CA VAL A 173 -10.14 6.46 3.55
C VAL A 173 -11.12 5.29 3.71
N ARG A 174 -12.18 5.44 4.51
CA ARG A 174 -13.16 4.36 4.73
C ARG A 174 -13.96 4.05 3.46
N GLU A 175 -14.38 5.11 2.76
CA GLU A 175 -15.13 4.99 1.50
C GLU A 175 -14.23 4.51 0.36
N PHE A 176 -12.97 4.95 0.34
CA PHE A 176 -11.92 4.40 -0.52
C PHE A 176 -11.80 2.88 -0.35
N LEU A 177 -11.60 2.40 0.88
CA LEU A 177 -11.46 0.96 1.15
C LEU A 177 -12.71 0.17 0.78
N ARG A 178 -13.89 0.70 1.08
CA ARG A 178 -15.17 0.08 0.74
C ARG A 178 -15.30 -0.14 -0.76
N GLN A 179 -15.08 0.90 -1.57
CA GLN A 179 -15.21 0.82 -3.02
C GLN A 179 -14.06 0.05 -3.67
N ALA A 180 -12.82 0.23 -3.20
CA ALA A 180 -11.68 -0.54 -3.67
C ALA A 180 -11.87 -2.04 -3.39
N GLY A 181 -12.49 -2.41 -2.26
CA GLY A 181 -12.78 -3.79 -1.89
C GLY A 181 -13.67 -4.54 -2.88
N ASP A 182 -14.50 -3.84 -3.66
CA ASP A 182 -15.33 -4.44 -4.71
C ASP A 182 -14.50 -4.90 -5.93
N MET A 183 -13.36 -4.24 -6.17
CA MET A 183 -12.51 -4.41 -7.36
C MET A 183 -11.16 -5.08 -7.07
N PHE A 184 -10.72 -5.06 -5.81
CA PHE A 184 -9.38 -5.48 -5.40
C PHE A 184 -9.42 -6.41 -4.20
N GLU A 185 -8.56 -7.41 -4.23
CA GLU A 185 -8.09 -8.09 -3.02
C GLU A 185 -6.98 -7.25 -2.41
N MET A 186 -7.20 -6.75 -1.19
CA MET A 186 -6.31 -5.76 -0.58
C MET A 186 -5.33 -6.40 0.42
N TYR A 187 -4.10 -5.89 0.38
CA TYR A 187 -3.02 -6.17 1.32
C TYR A 187 -2.64 -4.87 2.02
N VAL A 188 -2.28 -4.94 3.29
CA VAL A 188 -1.46 -3.90 3.94
C VAL A 188 0.00 -4.33 3.87
N TYR A 189 0.90 -3.42 3.51
CA TYR A 189 2.34 -3.60 3.64
C TYR A 189 2.97 -2.32 4.22
N THR A 190 3.25 -2.34 5.52
CA THR A 190 3.86 -1.24 6.27
C THR A 190 5.24 -1.63 6.82
N MET A 191 6.11 -0.63 6.99
CA MET A 191 7.36 -0.77 7.76
C MET A 191 7.17 -0.55 9.27
N GLY A 192 5.93 -0.35 9.73
CA GLY A 192 5.53 -0.40 11.12
C GLY A 192 5.59 -1.83 11.69
N ASN A 193 5.68 -1.93 13.03
CA ASN A 193 5.69 -3.21 13.72
C ASN A 193 4.28 -3.87 13.69
N ARG A 194 4.21 -5.16 14.04
CA ARG A 194 2.97 -5.94 13.97
C ARG A 194 1.85 -5.39 14.85
N GLU A 195 2.19 -4.92 16.05
CA GLU A 195 1.22 -4.38 17.01
C GLU A 195 0.58 -3.10 16.49
N TYR A 196 1.40 -2.18 15.98
CA TYR A 196 0.97 -0.96 15.31
C TYR A 196 0.09 -1.26 14.09
N ALA A 197 0.58 -2.11 13.17
CA ALA A 197 -0.15 -2.46 11.96
C ALA A 197 -1.52 -3.06 12.29
N SER A 198 -1.60 -3.98 13.26
CA SER A 198 -2.86 -4.57 13.71
C SER A 198 -3.82 -3.53 14.29
N THR A 199 -3.29 -2.56 15.05
CA THR A 199 -4.09 -1.51 15.70
C THR A 199 -4.68 -0.56 14.66
N VAL A 200 -3.86 -0.07 13.73
CA VAL A 200 -4.28 0.83 12.66
C VAL A 200 -5.24 0.12 11.69
N VAL A 201 -4.97 -1.14 11.34
CA VAL A 201 -5.90 -1.93 10.51
C VAL A 201 -7.25 -2.10 11.20
N HIS A 202 -7.28 -2.30 12.53
CA HIS A 202 -8.55 -2.38 13.26
C HIS A 202 -9.31 -1.04 13.24
N LEU A 203 -8.61 0.10 13.25
CA LEU A 203 -9.27 1.40 13.05
C LEU A 203 -9.88 1.54 11.64
N LEU A 204 -9.15 1.09 10.61
CA LEU A 204 -9.55 1.20 9.20
C LEU A 204 -10.64 0.20 8.80
N ASP A 205 -10.53 -1.04 9.26
CA ASP A 205 -11.38 -2.20 8.94
C ASP A 205 -11.86 -2.93 10.21
N PRO A 206 -12.76 -2.31 11.03
CA PRO A 206 -13.17 -2.87 12.31
C PRO A 206 -13.85 -4.24 12.21
N GLU A 207 -14.53 -4.51 11.08
CA GLU A 207 -15.24 -5.76 10.81
C GLU A 207 -14.36 -6.82 10.13
N GLY A 208 -13.13 -6.47 9.73
CA GLY A 208 -12.21 -7.37 9.03
C GLY A 208 -12.68 -7.76 7.62
N ALA A 209 -13.47 -6.91 6.97
CA ALA A 209 -14.08 -7.17 5.67
C ALA A 209 -13.08 -7.09 4.51
N TYR A 210 -12.01 -6.32 4.65
CA TYR A 210 -11.14 -5.91 3.56
C TYR A 210 -9.81 -6.63 3.55
N PHE A 211 -9.14 -6.71 4.70
CA PHE A 211 -7.76 -7.22 4.77
C PHE A 211 -7.68 -8.66 5.27
N GLY A 212 -8.54 -9.05 6.20
CA GLY A 212 -8.40 -10.33 6.90
C GLY A 212 -6.99 -10.49 7.47
N SER A 213 -6.29 -11.58 7.14
CA SER A 213 -4.91 -11.80 7.57
C SER A 213 -3.84 -11.18 6.65
N ARG A 214 -4.20 -10.45 5.59
CA ARG A 214 -3.25 -9.91 4.59
C ARG A 214 -2.57 -8.61 5.07
N VAL A 215 -1.90 -8.67 6.22
CA VAL A 215 -1.19 -7.54 6.83
C VAL A 215 0.29 -7.88 6.98
N ILE A 216 1.13 -7.34 6.10
CA ILE A 216 2.57 -7.53 6.09
C ILE A 216 3.20 -6.37 6.89
N SER A 217 3.60 -6.65 8.13
CA SER A 217 4.34 -5.72 8.98
C SER A 217 5.86 -5.90 8.81
N ARG A 218 6.65 -5.01 9.42
CA ARG A 218 8.12 -5.01 9.35
C ARG A 218 8.77 -6.36 9.67
N GLU A 219 8.20 -7.11 10.61
CA GLU A 219 8.73 -8.41 11.04
C GLU A 219 8.69 -9.46 9.94
N PHE A 220 7.74 -9.35 9.00
CA PHE A 220 7.62 -10.26 7.87
C PHE A 220 8.37 -9.77 6.63
N SER A 221 8.63 -8.46 6.53
CA SER A 221 9.35 -7.86 5.41
C SER A 221 10.70 -8.52 5.21
N THR A 222 11.06 -8.81 3.95
CA THR A 222 12.35 -9.43 3.60
C THR A 222 13.52 -8.44 3.63
N SER A 223 13.23 -7.15 3.77
CA SER A 223 14.20 -6.08 3.93
C SER A 223 13.74 -5.06 4.97
N SER A 224 14.71 -4.45 5.65
CA SER A 224 14.48 -3.38 6.62
C SER A 224 14.43 -1.98 5.99
N THR A 225 14.77 -1.84 4.71
CA THR A 225 14.89 -0.53 4.03
C THR A 225 14.05 -0.39 2.78
N TYR A 226 13.56 -1.50 2.21
CA TYR A 226 12.72 -1.50 1.02
C TYR A 226 11.65 -2.59 1.12
N LYS A 227 10.62 -2.46 0.30
CA LYS A 227 9.51 -3.40 0.16
C LYS A 227 9.62 -4.10 -1.20
N SER A 228 9.09 -5.32 -1.27
CA SER A 228 9.02 -6.10 -2.52
C SER A 228 7.72 -6.88 -2.59
N LEU A 229 7.25 -7.18 -3.79
CA LEU A 229 6.04 -7.99 -3.98
C LEU A 229 6.28 -9.49 -3.71
N ASP A 230 7.45 -9.88 -3.19
CA ASP A 230 7.85 -11.26 -2.93
C ASP A 230 6.99 -12.00 -1.88
N LEU A 231 6.33 -11.24 -1.01
CA LEU A 231 5.36 -11.71 -0.02
C LEU A 231 3.90 -11.59 -0.47
N VAL A 232 3.64 -11.06 -1.67
CA VAL A 232 2.27 -10.93 -2.22
C VAL A 232 1.97 -12.14 -3.12
N LEU A 233 0.85 -12.82 -2.84
CA LEU A 233 0.42 -14.04 -3.54
C LEU A 233 -0.41 -13.74 -4.80
N ALA A 234 -0.03 -12.70 -5.54
CA ALA A 234 -0.60 -12.33 -6.83
C ALA A 234 0.53 -12.08 -7.86
N PRO A 235 0.31 -12.39 -9.14
CA PRO A 235 1.28 -12.07 -10.17
C PRO A 235 1.40 -10.55 -10.32
N GLU A 236 2.61 -10.01 -10.45
CA GLU A 236 2.85 -8.56 -10.54
C GLU A 236 2.06 -7.88 -11.66
N SER A 237 1.75 -8.60 -12.73
CA SER A 237 0.88 -8.12 -13.83
C SER A 237 -0.57 -7.84 -13.40
N ALA A 238 -0.94 -8.17 -12.16
CA ALA A 238 -2.24 -7.93 -11.56
C ALA A 238 -2.17 -7.27 -10.17
N VAL A 239 -1.03 -6.66 -9.81
CA VAL A 239 -0.84 -5.94 -8.54
C VAL A 239 -0.66 -4.44 -8.81
N LEU A 240 -1.35 -3.61 -8.04
CA LEU A 240 -1.09 -2.18 -7.91
C LEU A 240 -0.63 -1.89 -6.48
N ILE A 241 0.19 -0.86 -6.31
CA ILE A 241 0.74 -0.42 -5.02
C ILE A 241 0.34 1.03 -4.81
N LEU A 242 -0.13 1.38 -3.62
CA LEU A 242 -0.35 2.75 -3.19
C LEU A 242 0.54 3.03 -1.98
N ASP A 243 1.49 3.95 -2.14
CA ASP A 243 2.52 4.26 -1.15
C ASP A 243 2.97 5.72 -1.41
N ASP A 244 3.26 6.46 -0.34
CA ASP A 244 3.75 7.84 -0.44
C ASP A 244 5.25 7.91 -0.74
N THR A 245 5.99 6.82 -0.48
CA THR A 245 7.44 6.79 -0.62
C THR A 245 7.85 5.92 -1.81
N GLU A 246 8.29 6.52 -2.91
CA GLU A 246 8.65 5.77 -4.11
C GLU A 246 9.93 4.93 -3.96
N GLU A 247 10.89 5.44 -3.19
CA GLU A 247 12.23 4.86 -3.03
C GLU A 247 12.22 3.49 -2.35
N VAL A 248 11.18 3.19 -1.54
CA VAL A 248 11.07 1.88 -0.89
C VAL A 248 10.63 0.79 -1.86
N TRP A 249 10.26 1.10 -3.10
CA TRP A 249 9.84 0.13 -4.13
C TRP A 249 10.78 0.13 -5.36
N PRO A 250 12.09 -0.15 -5.20
CA PRO A 250 13.07 0.00 -6.28
C PRO A 250 12.78 -0.87 -7.50
N ASP A 251 12.28 -2.09 -7.28
CA ASP A 251 12.02 -3.07 -8.35
C ASP A 251 10.58 -3.02 -8.89
N HIS A 252 9.68 -2.27 -8.22
CA HIS A 252 8.23 -2.32 -8.46
C HIS A 252 7.61 -0.97 -8.86
N ARG A 253 8.42 0.01 -9.28
CA ARG A 253 7.95 1.35 -9.68
C ARG A 253 6.82 1.34 -10.72
N LYS A 254 6.80 0.36 -11.63
CA LYS A 254 5.75 0.23 -12.65
C LYS A 254 4.38 -0.19 -12.10
N ASN A 255 4.35 -0.72 -10.88
CA ASN A 255 3.14 -1.09 -10.16
C ASN A 255 2.66 0.04 -9.23
N LEU A 256 3.51 1.03 -8.98
CA LEU A 256 3.29 2.07 -7.98
C LEU A 256 2.37 3.18 -8.50
N ILE A 257 1.44 3.55 -7.63
CA ILE A 257 0.64 4.76 -7.68
C ILE A 257 1.18 5.66 -6.58
N PRO A 258 2.10 6.59 -6.90
CA PRO A 258 2.63 7.49 -5.90
C PRO A 258 1.55 8.48 -5.46
N VAL A 259 1.52 8.76 -4.16
CA VAL A 259 0.66 9.77 -3.53
C VAL A 259 1.50 10.75 -2.73
N SER A 260 0.98 11.96 -2.51
CA SER A 260 1.60 12.87 -1.58
C SER A 260 1.45 12.35 -0.16
N SER A 261 2.52 12.48 0.63
CA SER A 261 2.51 12.16 2.06
C SER A 261 1.39 12.91 2.78
N TYR A 262 0.57 12.17 3.51
CA TYR A 262 -0.46 12.69 4.38
C TYR A 262 0.14 13.04 5.74
N ARG A 263 0.36 14.33 5.96
CA ARG A 263 0.93 14.87 7.21
C ARG A 263 -0.11 15.78 7.84
N TYR A 264 -0.94 15.22 8.71
CA TYR A 264 -1.93 15.97 9.47
C TYR A 264 -1.30 16.65 10.68
N PHE A 265 -0.48 15.91 11.43
CA PHE A 265 0.17 16.38 12.64
C PHE A 265 1.43 17.19 12.30
N ASP A 266 1.64 18.25 13.08
CA ASP A 266 2.84 19.07 13.03
C ASP A 266 3.97 18.34 13.78
N SER A 267 4.67 17.43 13.09
CA SER A 267 5.95 16.97 13.63
C SER A 267 6.99 18.01 13.23
N GLU A 268 7.35 18.89 14.16
CA GLU A 268 8.60 19.65 14.11
C GLU A 268 9.74 18.65 13.89
N ILE A 269 10.17 18.45 12.63
CA ILE A 269 11.47 17.99 12.11
C ILE A 269 11.26 17.62 10.63
N SER A 270 11.61 18.58 9.75
CA SER A 270 12.43 18.37 8.55
C SER A 270 12.64 19.72 7.85
N PRO A 271 13.82 20.36 7.98
CA PRO A 271 14.11 21.63 7.32
C PRO A 271 14.55 21.53 5.84
N ASP A 272 14.32 20.44 5.11
CA ASP A 272 15.10 20.21 3.86
C ASP A 272 14.33 19.88 2.57
N ASP A 273 12.99 19.75 2.58
CA ASP A 273 12.28 19.32 1.36
C ASP A 273 11.70 20.46 0.52
N GLY A 274 11.81 21.73 0.93
CA GLY A 274 11.48 22.88 0.08
C GLY A 274 10.04 22.97 -0.46
N VAL A 275 9.14 22.07 -0.04
CA VAL A 275 7.72 22.06 -0.42
C VAL A 275 6.90 22.58 0.76
N ASP A 276 6.34 23.79 0.62
CA ASP A 276 5.35 24.37 1.55
C ASP A 276 4.01 23.63 1.40
N TRP A 277 3.94 22.40 1.92
CA TRP A 277 2.66 21.80 2.22
C TRP A 277 2.09 22.58 3.41
N ARG A 278 1.15 23.47 3.11
CA ARG A 278 0.52 24.36 4.07
C ARG A 278 -0.35 23.60 5.08
N MET A 279 0.31 22.92 6.01
CA MET A 279 0.00 22.57 7.41
C MET A 279 -1.48 22.48 7.81
N TYR A 280 -1.98 21.25 7.98
CA TYR A 280 -3.39 20.96 8.26
C TYR A 280 -3.81 21.23 9.72
N ALA A 281 -3.15 20.62 10.71
CA ALA A 281 -3.50 20.82 12.13
C ALA A 281 -3.38 22.29 12.57
N GLN A 282 -2.30 22.99 12.16
CA GLN A 282 -2.06 24.38 12.54
C GLN A 282 -3.03 25.37 11.86
N LYS A 283 -3.53 25.04 10.67
CA LYS A 283 -4.52 25.87 9.93
C LYS A 283 -5.96 25.42 10.13
N LYS A 284 -6.21 24.34 10.87
CA LYS A 284 -7.52 23.67 11.03
C LYS A 284 -8.19 23.30 9.70
N ILE A 285 -7.37 22.98 8.69
CA ILE A 285 -7.82 22.53 7.36
C ILE A 285 -7.35 21.07 7.23
N ASP A 286 -8.02 20.23 6.45
CA ASP A 286 -7.62 18.86 6.14
C ASP A 286 -7.78 18.64 4.61
N GLU A 287 -7.40 17.47 4.08
CA GLU A 287 -7.75 17.13 2.69
C GLU A 287 -9.28 17.11 2.50
N ASP A 288 -9.73 17.54 1.32
CA ASP A 288 -11.16 17.47 0.96
C ASP A 288 -11.62 16.01 0.83
N GLU A 289 -12.79 15.67 1.37
CA GLU A 289 -13.31 14.29 1.31
C GLU A 289 -13.64 13.88 -0.13
N ASP A 290 -14.20 14.78 -0.94
CA ASP A 290 -14.66 14.46 -2.29
C ASP A 290 -13.62 14.80 -3.38
N GLY A 291 -12.74 15.77 -3.14
CA GLY A 291 -11.69 16.23 -4.07
C GLY A 291 -10.26 15.89 -3.67
N GLY A 292 -10.07 15.17 -2.56
CA GLY A 292 -8.75 14.79 -2.02
C GLY A 292 -7.99 13.75 -2.86
N VAL A 293 -6.81 13.38 -2.38
CA VAL A 293 -5.92 12.45 -3.09
C VAL A 293 -6.55 11.07 -3.20
N LEU A 294 -7.10 10.51 -2.12
CA LEU A 294 -7.70 9.18 -2.15
C LEU A 294 -8.93 9.09 -3.06
N SER A 295 -9.76 10.13 -3.13
CA SER A 295 -10.89 10.20 -4.08
C SER A 295 -10.41 10.18 -5.54
N SER A 296 -9.36 10.96 -5.83
CA SER A 296 -8.72 11.01 -7.15
C SER A 296 -8.13 9.65 -7.54
N ILE A 297 -7.40 9.02 -6.62
CA ILE A 297 -6.82 7.68 -6.83
C ILE A 297 -7.90 6.61 -7.02
N LEU A 298 -9.01 6.65 -6.26
CA LEU A 298 -10.11 5.70 -6.45
C LEU A 298 -10.67 5.78 -7.87
N SER A 299 -10.79 6.98 -8.43
CA SER A 299 -11.23 7.18 -9.81
C SER A 299 -10.27 6.53 -10.81
N VAL A 300 -8.96 6.69 -10.60
CA VAL A 300 -7.93 5.99 -11.40
C VAL A 300 -8.03 4.48 -11.26
N LEU A 301 -8.19 3.95 -10.05
CA LEU A 301 -8.32 2.52 -9.80
C LEU A 301 -9.54 1.93 -10.52
N LYS A 302 -10.68 2.62 -10.51
CA LYS A 302 -11.89 2.23 -11.27
C LYS A 302 -11.63 2.20 -12.77
N ASP A 303 -10.93 3.21 -13.29
CA ASP A 303 -10.60 3.29 -14.71
C ASP A 303 -9.64 2.19 -15.14
N VAL A 304 -8.58 1.96 -14.36
CA VAL A 304 -7.60 0.89 -14.61
C VAL A 304 -8.26 -0.48 -14.51
N HIS A 305 -9.10 -0.71 -13.51
CA HIS A 305 -9.85 -1.96 -13.37
C HIS A 305 -10.76 -2.20 -14.57
N ARG A 306 -11.56 -1.19 -14.96
CA ARG A 306 -12.44 -1.26 -16.13
C ARG A 306 -11.65 -1.57 -17.40
N GLU A 307 -10.59 -0.83 -17.68
CA GLU A 307 -9.75 -1.01 -18.88
C GLU A 307 -9.02 -2.37 -18.86
N PHE A 308 -8.54 -2.82 -17.70
CA PHE A 308 -7.91 -4.13 -17.54
C PHE A 308 -8.89 -5.30 -17.81
N PHE A 309 -10.16 -5.16 -17.43
CA PHE A 309 -11.18 -6.19 -17.62
C PHE A 309 -12.05 -6.02 -18.87
N ASP A 310 -11.80 -5.00 -19.69
CA ASP A 310 -12.56 -4.75 -20.91
C ASP A 310 -12.25 -5.80 -22.00
N PRO A 311 -13.22 -6.57 -22.50
CA PRO A 311 -13.00 -7.58 -23.54
C PRO A 311 -12.43 -7.02 -24.85
N GLU A 312 -12.72 -5.76 -25.18
CA GLU A 312 -12.28 -5.09 -26.40
C GLU A 312 -10.87 -4.49 -26.27
N HIS A 313 -10.46 -4.15 -25.04
CA HIS A 313 -9.15 -3.58 -24.76
C HIS A 313 -8.21 -4.62 -24.15
N GLY A 314 -7.19 -5.07 -24.91
CA GLY A 314 -6.09 -5.88 -24.39
C GLY A 314 -5.84 -7.19 -25.13
N ALA A 315 -4.83 -7.94 -24.68
CA ALA A 315 -4.48 -9.24 -25.25
C ALA A 315 -5.59 -10.28 -25.02
N LYS A 316 -5.73 -11.23 -25.97
CA LYS A 316 -6.60 -12.40 -25.79
C LYS A 316 -6.04 -13.30 -24.69
N GLY A 317 -6.76 -13.39 -23.57
CA GLY A 317 -6.37 -14.13 -22.36
C GLY A 317 -5.95 -13.20 -21.22
N TRP A 318 -6.53 -13.40 -20.03
CA TRP A 318 -6.26 -12.59 -18.84
C TRP A 318 -4.81 -12.70 -18.35
N ASP A 319 -4.20 -13.86 -18.59
CA ASP A 319 -2.80 -14.19 -18.32
C ASP A 319 -1.80 -13.33 -19.11
N LYS A 320 -2.23 -12.75 -20.23
CA LYS A 320 -1.39 -11.90 -21.10
C LYS A 320 -1.59 -10.41 -20.87
N ARG A 321 -2.53 -10.04 -19.99
CA ARG A 321 -2.78 -8.65 -19.61
C ARG A 321 -1.82 -8.24 -18.50
N ASP A 322 -1.45 -6.97 -18.51
CA ASP A 322 -0.51 -6.42 -17.55
C ASP A 322 -1.02 -5.06 -17.07
N VAL A 323 -1.45 -5.01 -15.82
CA VAL A 323 -2.03 -3.82 -15.18
C VAL A 323 -1.06 -2.65 -15.20
N ARG A 324 0.26 -2.91 -15.20
CA ARG A 324 1.29 -1.87 -15.28
C ARG A 324 1.23 -1.10 -16.59
N LYS A 325 0.87 -1.77 -17.69
CA LYS A 325 0.69 -1.11 -19.01
C LYS A 325 -0.56 -0.26 -19.02
N VAL A 326 -1.65 -0.76 -18.42
CA VAL A 326 -2.92 -0.02 -18.28
C VAL A 326 -2.70 1.22 -17.42
N LEU A 327 -2.02 1.07 -16.29
CA LEU A 327 -1.67 2.15 -15.38
C LEU A 327 -0.80 3.21 -16.06
N ALA A 328 0.26 2.81 -16.77
CA ALA A 328 1.09 3.73 -17.55
C ALA A 328 0.28 4.47 -18.64
N GLY A 329 -0.67 3.77 -19.27
CA GLY A 329 -1.63 4.37 -20.19
C GLY A 329 -2.46 5.46 -19.51
N ALA A 330 -3.03 5.17 -18.34
CA ALA A 330 -3.76 6.15 -17.54
C ALA A 330 -2.88 7.36 -17.14
N ARG A 331 -1.65 7.11 -16.70
CA ARG A 331 -0.66 8.15 -16.35
C ARG A 331 -0.42 9.11 -17.51
N SER A 332 -0.13 8.56 -18.69
CA SER A 332 0.20 9.35 -19.89
C SER A 332 -0.96 10.19 -20.44
N ARG A 333 -2.19 9.98 -19.96
CA ARG A 333 -3.36 10.76 -20.39
C ARG A 333 -3.50 12.06 -19.61
N VAL A 334 -2.87 12.19 -18.44
CA VAL A 334 -3.07 13.32 -17.52
C VAL A 334 -2.69 14.66 -18.15
N LEU A 335 -1.49 14.77 -18.72
CA LEU A 335 -0.97 15.97 -19.37
C LEU A 335 -0.80 15.79 -20.88
N LYS A 336 -1.54 14.85 -21.48
CA LYS A 336 -1.49 14.61 -22.93
C LYS A 336 -1.79 15.90 -23.70
N GLY A 337 -0.87 16.25 -24.61
CA GLY A 337 -0.97 17.46 -25.43
C GLY A 337 -0.30 18.69 -24.82
N CYS A 338 0.14 18.63 -23.56
CA CYS A 338 0.97 19.67 -22.97
C CYS A 338 2.40 19.60 -23.53
N VAL A 339 2.94 20.77 -23.86
CA VAL A 339 4.36 20.99 -24.16
C VAL A 339 4.91 21.96 -23.14
N LEU A 340 5.82 21.49 -22.29
CA LEU A 340 6.38 22.24 -21.16
C LEU A 340 7.78 22.76 -21.51
N SER A 341 8.07 23.98 -21.08
CA SER A 341 9.42 24.51 -20.98
C SER A 341 9.70 24.88 -19.53
N PHE A 342 10.88 24.53 -19.03
CA PHE A 342 11.30 24.87 -17.67
C PHE A 342 12.15 26.14 -17.70
N SER A 343 11.97 27.02 -16.71
CA SER A 343 12.80 28.22 -16.54
C SER A 343 14.24 27.84 -16.20
N LYS A 344 15.19 28.78 -16.27
CA LYS A 344 16.60 28.45 -16.04
C LYS A 344 16.85 28.00 -14.60
N ILE A 345 16.13 28.59 -13.65
CA ILE A 345 16.27 28.30 -12.21
C ILE A 345 15.70 26.91 -11.90
N VAL A 346 14.55 26.56 -12.49
CA VAL A 346 13.98 25.21 -12.40
C VAL A 346 14.76 24.20 -13.24
N GLY A 347 15.50 24.69 -14.24
CA GLY A 347 16.29 23.92 -15.21
C GLY A 347 17.63 23.41 -14.69
N SER A 348 18.06 23.78 -13.48
CA SER A 348 19.37 23.41 -12.92
C SER A 348 19.25 22.50 -11.71
N GLY A 349 19.95 21.36 -11.72
CA GLY A 349 20.03 20.43 -10.59
C GLY A 349 19.18 19.16 -10.75
N SER A 350 19.30 18.23 -9.79
CA SER A 350 18.62 16.93 -9.78
C SER A 350 17.09 17.02 -9.75
N GLU A 351 16.56 18.08 -9.15
CA GLU A 351 15.10 18.31 -9.07
C GLU A 351 14.50 18.66 -10.43
N SER A 352 15.27 19.28 -11.32
CA SER A 352 14.86 19.53 -12.70
C SER A 352 14.59 18.23 -13.47
N ASP A 353 15.45 17.23 -13.26
CA ASP A 353 15.34 15.94 -13.94
C ASP A 353 14.15 15.15 -13.42
N ARG A 354 13.86 15.23 -12.11
CA ARG A 354 12.65 14.67 -11.50
C ARG A 354 11.38 15.29 -12.07
N LEU A 355 11.30 16.62 -12.12
CA LEU A 355 10.16 17.32 -12.71
C LEU A 355 9.97 16.96 -14.20
N ARG A 356 11.06 16.87 -14.96
CA ARG A 356 10.99 16.50 -16.38
C ARG A 356 10.50 15.07 -16.58
N ALA A 357 11.02 14.13 -15.79
CA ALA A 357 10.58 12.74 -15.81
C ALA A 357 9.09 12.63 -15.44
N ALA A 358 8.66 13.29 -14.36
CA ALA A 358 7.26 13.36 -13.94
C ALA A 358 6.35 13.90 -15.05
N ALA A 359 6.74 14.99 -15.72
CA ALA A 359 5.99 15.53 -16.85
C ALA A 359 5.85 14.56 -18.02
N GLU A 360 6.94 13.87 -18.37
CA GLU A 360 6.95 12.90 -19.47
C GLU A 360 6.12 11.67 -19.15
N GLU A 361 6.16 11.18 -17.91
CA GLU A 361 5.29 10.10 -17.43
C GLU A 361 3.81 10.48 -17.50
N LEU A 362 3.48 11.72 -17.16
CA LEU A 362 2.13 12.28 -17.29
C LEU A 362 1.71 12.53 -18.76
N GLY A 363 2.61 12.28 -19.72
CA GLY A 363 2.34 12.37 -21.16
C GLY A 363 2.54 13.75 -21.77
N ALA A 364 3.18 14.67 -21.04
CA ALA A 364 3.63 15.95 -21.59
C ALA A 364 4.92 15.78 -22.41
N LYS A 365 5.23 16.77 -23.25
CA LYS A 365 6.52 16.86 -23.96
C LYS A 365 7.36 17.98 -23.36
N CYS A 366 8.59 17.67 -22.95
CA CYS A 366 9.50 18.65 -22.40
C CYS A 366 10.42 19.22 -23.49
N LYS A 367 10.58 20.55 -23.53
CA LYS A 367 11.49 21.26 -24.45
C LYS A 367 12.51 22.10 -23.68
N ALA A 368 13.74 22.14 -24.19
CA ALA A 368 14.84 22.93 -23.63
C ALA A 368 14.76 24.44 -23.95
N GLY A 369 13.73 24.89 -24.67
CA GLY A 369 13.61 26.29 -25.10
C GLY A 369 12.19 26.70 -25.43
N LEU A 370 12.02 28.01 -25.58
CA LEU A 370 10.74 28.64 -25.89
C LEU A 370 10.41 28.49 -27.38
N GLY A 371 9.12 28.52 -27.71
CA GLY A 371 8.66 28.45 -29.09
C GLY A 371 7.14 28.36 -29.20
N SER A 372 6.61 28.53 -30.40
CA SER A 372 5.16 28.57 -30.66
C SER A 372 4.40 27.34 -30.15
N SER A 373 5.04 26.16 -30.20
CA SER A 373 4.48 24.90 -29.72
C SER A 373 4.39 24.79 -28.19
N VAL A 374 5.11 25.63 -27.43
CA VAL A 374 5.08 25.58 -25.96
C VAL A 374 3.70 26.03 -25.50
N THR A 375 3.17 25.27 -24.54
CA THR A 375 1.84 25.51 -23.95
C THR A 375 1.96 26.09 -22.54
N HIS A 376 2.96 25.62 -21.78
CA HIS A 376 3.21 26.01 -20.40
C HIS A 376 4.69 26.32 -20.18
N VAL A 377 4.94 27.30 -19.33
CA VAL A 377 6.25 27.59 -18.76
C VAL A 377 6.18 27.30 -17.27
N VAL A 378 7.05 26.39 -16.79
CA VAL A 378 7.21 26.07 -15.38
C VAL A 378 8.35 26.91 -14.82
N ALA A 379 8.08 27.76 -13.84
CA ALA A 379 9.06 28.71 -13.29
C ALA A 379 8.87 28.88 -11.77
N LEU A 380 9.88 29.45 -11.09
CA LEU A 380 9.78 29.83 -9.66
C LEU A 380 9.48 31.32 -9.45
N GLY A 381 9.64 32.14 -10.48
CA GLY A 381 9.44 33.58 -10.38
C GLY A 381 8.96 34.22 -11.68
N VAL A 382 8.36 35.40 -11.56
CA VAL A 382 7.79 36.16 -12.69
C VAL A 382 8.82 37.01 -13.45
N GLU A 383 10.00 37.21 -12.88
CA GLU A 383 11.03 38.13 -13.40
C GLU A 383 11.86 37.53 -14.53
N GLU A 384 11.92 36.20 -14.61
CA GLU A 384 12.69 35.46 -15.61
C GLU A 384 12.24 35.77 -17.05
N GLU A 385 13.17 35.71 -18.00
CA GLU A 385 12.88 35.94 -19.41
C GLU A 385 11.80 34.98 -19.94
N SER A 386 11.83 33.71 -19.53
CA SER A 386 10.82 32.71 -19.88
C SER A 386 9.44 33.07 -19.34
N SER A 387 9.36 33.63 -18.14
CA SER A 387 8.12 34.07 -17.50
C SER A 387 7.53 35.29 -18.21
N ARG A 388 8.38 36.28 -18.55
CA ARG A 388 7.98 37.45 -19.34
C ARG A 388 7.54 37.07 -20.77
N TRP A 389 8.21 36.09 -21.38
CA TRP A 389 7.82 35.54 -22.68
C TRP A 389 6.46 34.83 -22.61
N ALA A 390 6.23 33.99 -21.59
CA ALA A 390 4.96 33.29 -21.42
C ALA A 390 3.79 34.26 -21.34
N LYS A 391 3.92 35.32 -20.53
CA LYS A 391 2.90 36.38 -20.41
C LYS A 391 2.64 37.09 -21.75
N ARG A 392 3.70 37.43 -22.49
CA ARG A 392 3.60 38.11 -23.80
C ARG A 392 2.89 37.27 -24.86
N GLU A 393 3.19 35.97 -24.89
CA GLU A 393 2.67 35.02 -25.87
C GLU A 393 1.36 34.33 -25.42
N GLY A 394 0.78 34.76 -24.28
CA GLY A 394 -0.46 34.19 -23.73
C GLY A 394 -0.33 32.72 -23.34
N LYS A 395 0.86 32.26 -22.95
CA LYS A 395 1.12 30.89 -22.47
C LYS A 395 0.84 30.79 -20.98
N LYS A 396 0.54 29.57 -20.52
CA LYS A 396 0.32 29.30 -19.10
C LYS A 396 1.65 29.40 -18.35
N LEU A 397 1.70 30.17 -17.27
CA LEU A 397 2.86 30.32 -16.40
C LEU A 397 2.51 29.74 -15.02
N VAL A 398 3.15 28.62 -14.65
CA VAL A 398 2.80 27.84 -13.45
C VAL A 398 4.03 27.57 -12.59
N SER A 399 3.84 27.40 -11.28
CA SER A 399 4.87 26.88 -10.37
C SER A 399 5.12 25.38 -10.61
N PRO A 400 6.25 24.82 -10.14
CA PRO A 400 6.48 23.37 -10.14
C PRO A 400 5.38 22.59 -9.40
N ASP A 401 4.73 23.20 -8.41
CA ASP A 401 3.66 22.56 -7.62
C ASP A 401 2.46 22.16 -8.48
N TRP A 402 2.19 22.85 -9.59
CA TRP A 402 1.16 22.42 -10.55
C TRP A 402 1.46 21.02 -11.09
N LEU A 403 2.72 20.76 -11.41
CA LEU A 403 3.16 19.48 -11.95
C LEU A 403 3.11 18.40 -10.89
N TRP A 404 3.57 18.70 -9.66
CA TRP A 404 3.48 17.76 -8.55
C TRP A 404 2.04 17.48 -8.12
N ALA A 405 1.17 18.49 -8.11
CA ALA A 405 -0.25 18.30 -7.87
C ALA A 405 -0.86 17.40 -8.95
N ALA A 406 -0.52 17.60 -10.23
CA ALA A 406 -0.97 16.71 -11.29
C ALA A 406 -0.41 15.28 -11.15
N TYR A 407 0.84 15.16 -10.69
CA TYR A 407 1.52 13.89 -10.46
C TYR A 407 0.89 13.10 -9.31
N TYR A 408 0.61 13.70 -8.15
CA TYR A 408 0.06 12.99 -7.00
C TYR A 408 -1.47 12.81 -7.06
N HIS A 409 -2.20 13.73 -7.68
CA HIS A 409 -3.66 13.57 -7.88
C HIS A 409 -4.02 12.79 -9.15
N TRP A 410 -3.05 12.47 -10.01
CA TRP A 410 -3.31 11.79 -11.29
C TRP A 410 -4.34 12.53 -12.18
N GLN A 411 -4.38 13.85 -12.06
CA GLN A 411 -5.35 14.70 -12.75
C GLN A 411 -4.70 16.03 -13.12
N ARG A 412 -4.97 16.56 -14.32
CA ARG A 412 -4.55 17.92 -14.66
C ARG A 412 -5.34 18.91 -13.80
N LYS A 413 -4.64 19.59 -12.89
CA LYS A 413 -5.23 20.63 -12.04
C LYS A 413 -5.35 21.95 -12.82
N PRO A 414 -6.31 22.82 -12.47
CA PRO A 414 -6.46 24.14 -13.08
C PRO A 414 -5.17 24.95 -12.94
N GLU A 415 -4.67 25.56 -14.03
CA GLU A 415 -3.39 26.28 -13.99
C GLU A 415 -3.44 27.58 -13.17
N ASP A 416 -4.62 28.15 -12.99
CA ASP A 416 -4.86 29.38 -12.24
C ASP A 416 -4.60 29.23 -10.73
N GLU A 417 -4.85 28.04 -10.17
CA GLU A 417 -4.53 27.71 -8.76
C GLU A 417 -3.02 27.77 -8.46
N PHE A 418 -2.18 27.66 -9.49
CA PHE A 418 -0.71 27.58 -9.39
C PHE A 418 -0.01 28.68 -10.20
N SER A 419 -0.75 29.72 -10.57
CA SER A 419 -0.22 30.80 -11.38
C SER A 419 0.68 31.72 -10.56
N LEU A 420 1.80 32.13 -11.15
CA LEU A 420 2.71 33.09 -10.53
C LEU A 420 2.21 34.53 -10.78
N SER A 421 1.64 35.16 -9.75
CA SER A 421 1.33 36.59 -9.74
C SER A 421 2.54 37.41 -9.26
N SER A 422 2.56 38.70 -9.60
CA SER A 422 3.61 39.65 -9.19
C SER A 422 3.31 40.34 -7.85
N GLU A 423 2.45 39.76 -7.01
CA GLU A 423 2.08 40.37 -5.74
C GLU A 423 2.73 39.64 -4.56
N SER A 424 3.79 40.29 -4.06
CA SER A 424 4.18 40.29 -2.64
C SER A 424 4.81 41.63 -2.32
#